data_AF-A0A7Y5N3Q5-F1
#
_entry.id   AF-A0A7Y5N3Q5-F1
#
_cell.length_a   1.000
_cell.length_b   1.000
_cell.length_c   1.000
_cell.angle_alpha   90.00
_cell.angle_beta   90.00
_cell.angle_gamma   90.00
#
_symmetry.space_group_name_H-M   'P 1'
#
loop_
_entity.id
_entity.type
_entity.pdbx_description
1 polymer ?
#
loop_
_entity_poly.entity_id
_entity_poly.type
_entity_poly.pdbx_seq_one_letter_code
_entity_poly.pdbx_strand_id
1 'polypeptide(L)'
;MNSKIFAAPILENIEKAVLAYLQGQKEFLSKEASSSPRAVGDIIQSMIASQFKAILGRNAGKYSDDFARRSMADIAFTDLEEYYVLVDVKTHNLDTKFNMPNLTSVERLSRLYEDDKNYFSVLYISYKIVDSEFEVSNVHFMPIEHLSWRCLTIGALGWGQIQIVNSNNIDIDRGVSRKDWMIQLCDNLLEFYPREIAKINDRIAHFKKVREYWIAK
;
A
#
# COMPACT_ATOMS: atom_id res chain seq x y z
N MET A 1 10.25 -17.36 1.40
CA MET A 1 8.86 -16.89 1.63
C MET A 1 8.11 -18.06 2.22
N ASN A 2 7.53 -17.90 3.41
CA ASN A 2 7.12 -19.06 4.20
C ASN A 2 5.60 -19.31 4.17
N SER A 3 4.78 -18.28 3.91
CA SER A 3 3.34 -18.44 3.73
C SER A 3 3.01 -18.86 2.29
N LYS A 4 2.29 -19.97 2.14
CA LYS A 4 1.84 -20.47 0.84
C LYS A 4 0.82 -19.57 0.15
N ILE A 5 0.18 -18.64 0.85
CA ILE A 5 -0.82 -17.75 0.23
C ILE A 5 -0.22 -16.84 -0.84
N PHE A 6 1.08 -16.54 -0.72
CA PHE A 6 1.83 -15.72 -1.66
C PHE A 6 2.56 -16.54 -2.73
N ALA A 7 2.37 -17.87 -2.73
CA ALA A 7 2.94 -18.77 -3.73
C ALA A 7 1.91 -19.14 -4.81
N ALA A 8 2.38 -19.36 -6.04
CA ALA A 8 1.56 -19.95 -7.08
C ALA A 8 1.21 -21.41 -6.71
N PRO A 9 -0.01 -21.89 -7.03
CA PRO A 9 -1.07 -21.21 -7.79
C PRO A 9 -2.06 -20.41 -6.92
N ILE A 10 -1.93 -20.45 -5.58
CA ILE A 10 -2.91 -19.83 -4.66
C ILE A 10 -2.99 -18.33 -4.92
N LEU A 11 -1.83 -17.68 -5.01
CA LEU A 11 -1.74 -16.25 -5.27
C LEU A 11 -2.47 -15.86 -6.58
N GLU A 12 -2.16 -16.55 -7.68
CA GLU A 12 -2.74 -16.25 -8.99
C GLU A 12 -4.27 -16.43 -8.99
N ASN A 13 -4.77 -17.41 -8.23
CA ASN A 13 -6.20 -17.63 -8.09
C ASN A 13 -6.87 -16.49 -7.31
N ILE A 14 -6.22 -15.96 -6.25
CA ILE A 14 -6.71 -14.79 -5.50
C ILE A 14 -6.76 -13.58 -6.43
N GLU A 15 -5.66 -13.28 -7.15
CA GLU A 15 -5.59 -12.14 -8.08
C GLU A 15 -6.68 -12.24 -9.17
N LYS A 16 -6.87 -13.42 -9.77
CA LYS A 16 -7.94 -13.67 -10.77
C LYS A 16 -9.35 -13.52 -10.18
N ALA A 17 -9.57 -13.99 -8.96
CA ALA A 17 -10.87 -13.89 -8.30
C ALA A 17 -11.22 -12.44 -7.94
N VAL A 18 -10.25 -11.65 -7.47
CA VAL A 18 -10.43 -10.20 -7.24
C VAL A 18 -10.74 -9.49 -8.56
N LEU A 19 -9.99 -9.79 -9.63
CA LEU A 19 -10.22 -9.22 -10.95
C LEU A 19 -11.64 -9.52 -11.44
N ALA A 20 -12.06 -10.79 -11.40
CA ALA A 20 -13.39 -11.21 -11.83
C ALA A 20 -14.50 -10.56 -11.00
N TYR A 21 -14.30 -10.45 -9.67
CA TYR A 21 -15.25 -9.78 -8.79
C TYR A 21 -15.45 -8.32 -9.18
N LEU A 22 -14.36 -7.55 -9.33
CA LEU A 22 -14.44 -6.13 -9.66
C LEU A 22 -14.97 -5.88 -11.09
N GLN A 23 -14.59 -6.72 -12.05
CA GLN A 23 -15.14 -6.65 -13.42
C GLN A 23 -16.66 -6.91 -13.44
N GLY A 24 -17.16 -7.80 -12.57
CA GLY A 24 -18.59 -8.02 -12.38
C GLY A 24 -19.35 -6.81 -11.81
N GLN A 25 -18.64 -5.81 -11.30
CA GLN A 25 -19.20 -4.58 -10.72
C GLN A 25 -18.98 -3.35 -11.61
N LYS A 26 -18.58 -3.56 -12.88
CA LYS A 26 -18.20 -2.47 -13.80
C LYS A 26 -19.27 -1.39 -13.93
N GLU A 27 -20.55 -1.75 -14.01
CA GLU A 27 -21.63 -0.78 -14.21
C GLU A 27 -21.80 0.15 -13.01
N PHE A 28 -21.66 -0.40 -11.81
CA PHE A 28 -21.70 0.38 -10.57
C PHE A 28 -20.48 1.29 -10.47
N LEU A 29 -19.27 0.74 -10.67
CA LEU A 29 -18.03 1.50 -10.60
C LEU A 29 -17.94 2.59 -11.67
N SER A 30 -18.48 2.36 -12.87
CA SER A 30 -18.52 3.36 -13.94
C SER A 30 -19.35 4.59 -13.56
N LYS A 31 -20.48 4.39 -12.86
CA LYS A 31 -21.31 5.51 -12.37
C LYS A 31 -20.55 6.33 -11.32
N GLU A 32 -19.89 5.65 -10.39
CA GLU A 32 -19.16 6.29 -9.30
C GLU A 32 -17.86 6.96 -9.75
N ALA A 33 -17.22 6.43 -10.80
CA ALA A 33 -15.97 6.96 -11.34
C ALA A 33 -16.07 8.37 -11.92
N SER A 34 -17.28 8.83 -12.22
CA SER A 34 -17.55 10.22 -12.62
C SER A 34 -17.31 11.24 -11.50
N SER A 35 -17.23 10.81 -10.23
CA SER A 35 -17.18 11.71 -9.07
C SER A 35 -15.75 12.15 -8.69
N SER A 36 -14.81 11.22 -8.46
CA SER A 36 -13.37 11.46 -8.32
C SER A 36 -12.58 10.14 -8.22
N PRO A 37 -11.28 10.10 -8.58
CA PRO A 37 -10.44 8.91 -8.39
C PRO A 37 -10.34 8.44 -6.93
N ARG A 38 -10.43 9.38 -5.97
CA ARG A 38 -10.40 9.05 -4.54
C ARG A 38 -11.67 8.33 -4.10
N ALA A 39 -12.83 8.80 -4.55
CA ALA A 39 -14.11 8.14 -4.25
C ALA A 39 -14.14 6.70 -4.79
N VAL A 40 -13.64 6.49 -6.02
CA VAL A 40 -13.49 5.15 -6.59
C VAL A 40 -12.58 4.27 -5.73
N GLY A 41 -11.45 4.82 -5.27
CA GLY A 41 -10.53 4.10 -4.39
C GLY A 41 -11.19 3.66 -3.08
N ASP A 42 -11.89 4.58 -2.40
CA ASP A 42 -12.60 4.30 -1.15
C ASP A 42 -13.71 3.24 -1.36
N ILE A 43 -14.41 3.29 -2.49
CA ILE A 43 -15.46 2.32 -2.87
C ILE A 43 -14.86 0.94 -3.12
N ILE A 44 -13.81 0.84 -3.94
CA ILE A 44 -13.14 -0.44 -4.21
C ILE A 44 -12.61 -1.04 -2.91
N GLN A 45 -12.00 -0.23 -2.05
CA GLN A 45 -11.52 -0.69 -0.74
C GLN A 45 -12.66 -1.29 0.08
N SER A 46 -13.81 -0.60 0.18
CA SER A 46 -14.97 -1.10 0.93
C SER A 46 -15.54 -2.39 0.32
N MET A 47 -15.64 -2.46 -1.00
CA MET A 47 -16.13 -3.66 -1.70
C MET A 47 -15.21 -4.85 -1.47
N ILE A 48 -13.89 -4.66 -1.60
CA ILE A 48 -12.92 -5.70 -1.32
C ILE A 48 -13.00 -6.11 0.15
N ALA A 49 -12.98 -5.19 1.11
CA ALA A 49 -13.07 -5.53 2.53
C ALA A 49 -14.26 -6.45 2.85
N SER A 50 -15.43 -6.17 2.23
CA SER A 50 -16.63 -7.00 2.40
C SER A 50 -16.57 -8.38 1.75
N GLN A 51 -15.86 -8.53 0.61
CA GLN A 51 -15.88 -9.74 -0.20
C GLN A 51 -14.60 -10.58 -0.07
N PHE A 52 -13.51 -10.03 0.43
CA PHE A 52 -12.19 -10.65 0.37
C PHE A 52 -12.15 -11.97 1.14
N LYS A 53 -12.87 -12.11 2.25
CA LYS A 53 -13.03 -13.39 2.95
C LYS A 53 -13.56 -14.49 2.04
N ALA A 54 -14.58 -14.20 1.24
CA ALA A 54 -15.16 -15.17 0.30
C ALA A 54 -14.19 -15.48 -0.86
N ILE A 55 -13.42 -14.48 -1.32
CA ILE A 55 -12.38 -14.64 -2.33
C ILE A 55 -11.24 -15.54 -1.83
N LEU A 56 -10.79 -15.33 -0.58
CA LEU A 56 -9.78 -16.16 0.06
C LEU A 56 -10.29 -17.60 0.24
N GLY A 57 -11.59 -17.76 0.49
CA GLY A 57 -12.24 -19.06 0.64
C GLY A 57 -11.57 -19.89 1.73
N ARG A 58 -11.18 -21.13 1.39
CA ARG A 58 -10.50 -22.02 2.34
C ARG A 58 -9.07 -21.59 2.71
N ASN A 59 -8.49 -20.61 2.01
CA ASN A 59 -7.11 -20.18 2.26
C ASN A 59 -6.98 -19.21 3.45
N ALA A 60 -8.11 -18.78 4.02
CA ALA A 60 -8.16 -17.97 5.23
C ALA A 60 -8.84 -18.71 6.39
N GLY A 61 -8.20 -18.68 7.55
CA GLY A 61 -8.76 -19.06 8.83
C GLY A 61 -9.55 -17.92 9.45
N LYS A 62 -9.04 -17.35 10.56
CA LYS A 62 -9.66 -16.19 11.21
C LYS A 62 -9.58 -14.97 10.27
N TYR A 63 -10.66 -14.21 10.16
CA TYR A 63 -10.76 -13.03 9.29
C TYR A 63 -11.35 -11.86 10.07
N SER A 64 -10.80 -10.67 9.87
CA SER A 64 -11.25 -9.41 10.46
C SER A 64 -11.22 -8.32 9.38
N ASP A 65 -12.26 -7.51 9.31
CA ASP A 65 -12.41 -6.32 8.48
C ASP A 65 -12.90 -5.09 9.29
N ASP A 66 -13.19 -5.28 10.59
CA ASP A 66 -13.54 -4.19 11.52
C ASP A 66 -12.27 -3.48 12.02
N PHE A 67 -11.81 -2.52 11.22
CA PHE A 67 -10.64 -1.72 11.51
C PHE A 67 -11.01 -0.26 11.76
N ALA A 68 -10.47 0.30 12.85
CA ALA A 68 -10.55 1.74 13.09
C ALA A 68 -9.87 2.51 11.95
N ARG A 69 -10.30 3.75 11.69
CA ARG A 69 -9.83 4.63 10.59
C ARG A 69 -8.31 4.89 10.53
N ARG A 70 -7.53 4.49 11.55
CA ARG A 70 -6.05 4.60 11.65
C ARG A 70 -5.34 3.24 11.73
N SER A 71 -6.04 2.17 11.39
CA SER A 71 -5.47 0.82 11.36
C SER A 71 -4.35 0.73 10.34
N MET A 72 -3.48 -0.26 10.52
CA MET A 72 -2.30 -0.41 9.67
C MET A 72 -2.68 -0.89 8.26
N ALA A 73 -3.84 -1.51 8.13
CA ALA A 73 -4.36 -2.18 6.95
C ALA A 73 -5.89 -2.06 6.93
N ASP A 74 -6.48 -2.43 5.80
CA ASP A 74 -7.93 -2.43 5.59
C ASP A 74 -8.56 -3.77 5.96
N ILE A 75 -7.78 -4.85 5.87
CA ILE A 75 -8.21 -6.23 6.12
C ILE A 75 -7.11 -6.95 6.89
N ALA A 76 -7.49 -7.92 7.74
CA ALA A 76 -6.54 -8.90 8.25
C ALA A 76 -7.13 -10.28 8.31
N PHE A 77 -6.28 -11.28 8.15
CA PHE A 77 -6.66 -12.67 8.36
C PHE A 77 -5.46 -13.50 8.80
N THR A 78 -5.73 -14.70 9.30
CA THR A 78 -4.73 -15.74 9.50
C THR A 78 -4.85 -16.73 8.36
N ASP A 79 -3.75 -17.10 7.71
CA ASP A 79 -3.76 -18.12 6.67
C ASP A 79 -3.83 -19.55 7.25
N LEU A 80 -3.77 -20.56 6.37
CA LEU A 80 -3.79 -21.98 6.78
C LEU A 80 -2.54 -22.45 7.52
N GLU A 81 -1.46 -21.67 7.50
CA GLU A 81 -0.18 -21.98 8.15
C GLU A 81 0.04 -21.10 9.39
N GLU A 82 -1.03 -20.49 9.90
CA GLU A 82 -1.06 -19.63 11.07
C GLU A 82 -0.22 -18.35 10.94
N TYR A 83 0.02 -17.88 9.71
CA TYR A 83 0.58 -16.55 9.46
C TYR A 83 -0.50 -15.48 9.54
N TYR A 84 -0.21 -14.40 10.25
CA TYR A 84 -1.10 -13.24 10.33
C TYR A 84 -0.78 -12.27 9.19
N VAL A 85 -1.76 -12.03 8.33
CA VAL A 85 -1.62 -11.22 7.12
C VAL A 85 -2.49 -9.98 7.25
N LEU A 86 -1.84 -8.82 7.24
CA LEU A 86 -2.46 -7.51 7.08
C LEU A 86 -2.49 -7.16 5.59
N VAL A 87 -3.63 -6.71 5.08
CA VAL A 87 -3.81 -6.30 3.68
C VAL A 87 -4.22 -4.84 3.61
N ASP A 88 -3.43 -4.06 2.89
CA ASP A 88 -3.72 -2.67 2.53
C ASP A 88 -4.11 -2.62 1.05
N VAL A 89 -5.31 -2.12 0.76
CA VAL A 89 -5.86 -2.05 -0.60
C VAL A 89 -5.42 -0.73 -1.23
N LYS A 90 -4.71 -0.83 -2.36
CA LYS A 90 -4.23 0.33 -3.11
C LYS A 90 -4.78 0.33 -4.50
N THR A 91 -5.43 1.41 -4.88
CA THR A 91 -5.98 1.58 -6.22
C THR A 91 -5.18 2.62 -6.99
N HIS A 92 -5.07 2.42 -8.30
CA HIS A 92 -4.39 3.34 -9.19
C HIS A 92 -5.16 3.51 -10.49
N ASN A 93 -5.43 4.76 -10.86
CA ASN A 93 -5.97 5.10 -12.17
C ASN A 93 -4.81 5.32 -13.14
N LEU A 94 -4.68 4.46 -14.14
CA LEU A 94 -3.65 4.48 -15.17
C LEU A 94 -3.67 5.74 -16.05
N ASP A 95 -4.79 6.46 -16.08
CA ASP A 95 -4.91 7.72 -16.82
C ASP A 95 -4.22 8.89 -16.08
N THR A 96 -3.83 8.70 -14.81
CA THR A 96 -3.12 9.71 -14.03
C THR A 96 -1.61 9.68 -14.32
N LYS A 97 -1.04 10.86 -14.61
CA LYS A 97 0.40 10.96 -14.96
C LYS A 97 1.33 10.68 -13.78
N PHE A 98 0.90 11.00 -12.56
CA PHE A 98 1.71 10.88 -11.35
C PHE A 98 0.83 10.61 -10.13
N ASN A 99 1.18 9.56 -9.38
CA ASN A 99 0.55 9.21 -8.12
C ASN A 99 1.61 8.54 -7.21
N MET A 100 1.77 9.07 -6.00
CA MET A 100 2.77 8.63 -5.02
C MET A 100 2.05 8.21 -3.72
N PRO A 101 1.38 7.03 -3.70
CA PRO A 101 0.59 6.62 -2.54
C PRO A 101 1.47 6.22 -1.35
N ASN A 102 1.00 6.53 -0.15
CA ASN A 102 1.57 6.04 1.12
C ASN A 102 1.17 4.57 1.32
N LEU A 103 2.14 3.69 1.58
CA LEU A 103 1.88 2.30 1.95
C LEU A 103 1.73 2.16 3.46
N THR A 104 2.80 2.40 4.22
CA THR A 104 2.79 2.21 5.68
C THR A 104 3.89 3.03 6.38
N SER A 105 3.75 3.19 7.70
CA SER A 105 4.79 3.79 8.54
C SER A 105 5.96 2.83 8.72
N VAL A 106 7.19 3.33 8.62
CA VAL A 106 8.39 2.52 8.83
C VAL A 106 8.46 1.94 10.24
N GLU A 107 8.01 2.68 11.24
CA GLU A 107 7.97 2.23 12.64
C GLU A 107 6.91 1.14 12.85
N ARG A 108 5.74 1.27 12.21
CA ARG A 108 4.68 0.25 12.35
C ARG A 108 5.10 -1.05 11.68
N LEU A 109 5.72 -0.96 10.50
CA LEU A 109 6.24 -2.12 9.79
C LEU A 109 7.36 -2.81 10.56
N SER A 110 8.33 -2.05 11.09
CA SER A 110 9.43 -2.62 11.85
C SER A 110 8.93 -3.40 13.08
N ARG A 111 7.95 -2.84 13.82
CA ARG A 111 7.32 -3.52 14.96
C ARG A 111 6.53 -4.75 14.55
N LEU A 112 5.78 -4.68 13.44
CA LEU A 112 5.02 -5.83 12.93
C LEU A 112 5.96 -7.01 12.64
N TYR A 113 7.13 -6.74 12.08
CA TYR A 113 8.12 -7.74 11.67
C TYR A 113 9.06 -8.19 12.80
N GLU A 114 8.81 -7.78 14.04
CA GLU A 114 9.41 -8.42 15.22
C GLU A 114 8.92 -9.87 15.39
N ASP A 115 7.79 -10.23 14.77
CA ASP A 115 7.31 -11.61 14.64
C ASP A 115 7.33 -12.03 13.16
N ASP A 116 8.11 -13.07 12.86
CA ASP A 116 8.24 -13.64 11.52
C ASP A 116 6.94 -14.26 10.98
N LYS A 117 5.93 -14.46 11.84
CA LYS A 117 4.61 -14.92 11.43
C LYS A 117 3.71 -13.82 10.87
N ASN A 118 4.12 -12.55 10.96
CA ASN A 118 3.34 -11.44 10.45
C ASN A 118 3.75 -11.07 9.03
N TYR A 119 2.78 -10.67 8.21
CA TYR A 119 2.99 -10.08 6.89
C TYR A 119 2.19 -8.78 6.77
N PHE A 120 2.84 -7.75 6.23
CA PHE A 120 2.14 -6.62 5.65
C PHE A 120 2.09 -6.82 4.14
N SER A 121 0.89 -6.85 3.58
CA SER A 121 0.65 -7.12 2.17
C SER A 121 -0.15 -6.00 1.53
N VAL A 122 0.07 -5.82 0.24
CA VAL A 122 -0.60 -4.83 -0.59
C VAL A 122 -1.46 -5.59 -1.60
N LEU A 123 -2.74 -5.25 -1.66
CA LEU A 123 -3.61 -5.61 -2.79
C LEU A 123 -3.68 -4.40 -3.72
N TYR A 124 -2.84 -4.41 -4.75
CA TYR A 124 -2.70 -3.33 -5.72
C TYR A 124 -3.61 -3.56 -6.92
N ILE A 125 -4.50 -2.61 -7.20
CA ILE A 125 -5.52 -2.70 -8.25
C ILE A 125 -5.33 -1.51 -9.19
N SER A 126 -4.96 -1.78 -10.45
CA SER A 126 -4.86 -0.77 -11.49
C SER A 126 -6.11 -0.79 -12.36
N TYR A 127 -6.66 0.38 -12.65
CA TYR A 127 -7.83 0.56 -13.50
C TYR A 127 -7.67 1.75 -14.44
N LYS A 128 -8.54 1.86 -15.43
CA LYS A 128 -8.68 3.00 -16.34
C LYS A 128 -10.17 3.22 -16.64
N ILE A 129 -10.50 4.38 -17.19
CA ILE A 129 -11.86 4.69 -17.66
C ILE A 129 -11.83 4.84 -19.18
N VAL A 130 -12.44 3.90 -19.89
CA VAL A 130 -12.51 3.89 -21.37
C VAL A 130 -13.97 4.08 -21.78
N ASP A 131 -14.26 5.13 -22.55
CA ASP A 131 -15.63 5.43 -23.01
C ASP A 131 -16.67 5.49 -21.88
N SER A 132 -16.26 6.03 -20.72
CA SER A 132 -17.06 6.06 -19.47
C SER A 132 -17.34 4.69 -18.83
N GLU A 133 -16.67 3.63 -19.27
CA GLU A 133 -16.65 2.32 -18.61
C GLU A 133 -15.39 2.14 -17.76
N PHE A 134 -15.59 1.66 -16.55
CA PHE A 134 -14.53 1.27 -15.63
C PHE A 134 -13.94 -0.11 -16.03
N GLU A 135 -12.63 -0.16 -16.25
CA GLU A 135 -11.92 -1.38 -16.61
C GLU A 135 -10.75 -1.64 -15.63
N VAL A 136 -10.80 -2.75 -14.90
CA VAL A 136 -9.66 -3.21 -14.10
C VAL A 136 -8.63 -3.83 -15.04
N SER A 137 -7.44 -3.23 -15.07
CA SER A 137 -6.34 -3.66 -15.94
C SER A 137 -5.47 -4.73 -15.28
N ASN A 138 -5.08 -4.54 -14.01
CA ASN A 138 -4.21 -5.46 -13.28
C ASN A 138 -4.60 -5.54 -11.81
N VAL A 139 -4.41 -6.72 -11.23
CA VAL A 139 -4.49 -6.96 -9.79
C VAL A 139 -3.21 -7.66 -9.36
N HIS A 140 -2.56 -7.13 -8.33
CA HIS A 140 -1.44 -7.78 -7.69
C HIS A 140 -1.68 -7.91 -6.20
N PHE A 141 -1.52 -9.13 -5.68
CA PHE A 141 -1.53 -9.39 -4.25
C PHE A 141 -0.13 -9.81 -3.83
N MET A 142 0.50 -9.07 -2.92
CA MET A 142 1.89 -9.34 -2.57
C MET A 142 2.23 -8.86 -1.16
N PRO A 143 3.14 -9.53 -0.44
CA PRO A 143 3.80 -8.92 0.71
C PRO A 143 4.58 -7.68 0.23
N ILE A 144 4.70 -6.66 1.09
CA ILE A 144 5.39 -5.40 0.73
C ILE A 144 6.84 -5.62 0.29
N GLU A 145 7.47 -6.68 0.78
CA GLU A 145 8.83 -7.07 0.44
C GLU A 145 9.01 -7.39 -1.05
N HIS A 146 7.93 -7.69 -1.79
CA HIS A 146 8.01 -7.86 -3.24
C HIS A 146 8.07 -6.54 -4.00
N LEU A 147 7.78 -5.40 -3.37
CA LEU A 147 7.98 -4.10 -3.98
C LEU A 147 9.46 -3.74 -3.86
N SER A 148 10.14 -3.68 -4.99
CA SER A 148 11.55 -3.32 -5.09
C SER A 148 11.78 -1.89 -4.60
N TRP A 149 12.87 -1.67 -3.87
CA TRP A 149 13.28 -0.31 -3.46
C TRP A 149 13.52 0.63 -4.64
N ARG A 150 13.66 0.12 -5.87
CA ARG A 150 13.73 0.92 -7.10
C ARG A 150 12.44 1.69 -7.40
N CYS A 151 11.29 1.22 -6.90
CA CYS A 151 10.01 1.92 -7.04
C CYS A 151 9.49 2.50 -5.71
N LEU A 152 10.27 2.44 -4.62
CA LEU A 152 9.89 2.93 -3.31
C LEU A 152 10.72 4.15 -2.89
N THR A 153 10.16 4.94 -1.98
CA THR A 153 10.85 6.06 -1.32
C THR A 153 10.33 6.23 0.11
N ILE A 154 11.05 7.02 0.91
CA ILE A 154 10.60 7.43 2.24
C ILE A 154 10.05 8.86 2.19
N GLY A 155 8.79 9.01 2.62
CA GLY A 155 8.11 10.29 2.80
C GLY A 155 8.31 10.86 4.21
N ALA A 156 8.37 12.20 4.29
CA ALA A 156 8.61 12.95 5.52
C ALA A 156 7.35 13.10 6.40
N LEU A 157 6.85 11.99 6.94
CA LEU A 157 5.73 12.00 7.89
C LEU A 157 5.99 11.06 9.07
N GLY A 158 5.93 11.58 10.29
CA GLY A 158 6.25 10.84 11.51
C GLY A 158 7.70 10.34 11.51
N TRP A 159 7.89 9.05 11.78
CA TRP A 159 9.20 8.37 11.65
C TRP A 159 9.62 8.12 10.20
N GLY A 160 8.77 8.46 9.22
CA GLY A 160 8.94 8.09 7.83
C GLY A 160 7.78 7.22 7.36
N GLN A 161 7.40 7.38 6.09
CA GLN A 161 6.40 6.53 5.45
C GLN A 161 6.98 5.93 4.18
N ILE A 162 6.78 4.63 3.99
CA ILE A 162 7.11 3.97 2.73
C ILE A 162 6.06 4.40 1.72
N GLN A 163 6.51 4.88 0.56
CA GLN A 163 5.68 5.36 -0.53
C GLN A 163 6.10 4.69 -1.83
N ILE A 164 5.16 4.46 -2.74
CA ILE A 164 5.50 4.16 -4.14
C ILE A 164 5.88 5.48 -4.83
N VAL A 165 7.03 5.53 -5.50
CA VAL A 165 7.52 6.75 -6.19
C VAL A 165 6.58 7.20 -7.29
N ASN A 166 6.11 6.25 -8.11
CA ASN A 166 5.09 6.48 -9.13
C ASN A 166 4.33 5.18 -9.39
N SER A 167 3.03 5.18 -9.11
CA SER A 167 2.11 4.05 -9.30
C SER A 167 2.00 3.52 -10.74
N ASN A 168 2.43 4.29 -11.74
CA ASN A 168 2.53 3.79 -13.12
C ASN A 168 3.72 2.82 -13.34
N ASN A 169 4.72 2.88 -12.46
CA ASN A 169 5.99 2.17 -12.59
C ASN A 169 6.28 1.37 -11.32
N ILE A 170 5.48 0.35 -11.05
CA ILE A 170 5.76 -0.59 -9.94
C ILE A 170 6.80 -1.62 -10.41
N ASP A 171 7.78 -1.90 -9.57
CA ASP A 171 8.82 -2.91 -9.80
C ASP A 171 8.62 -4.04 -8.78
N ILE A 172 8.23 -5.21 -9.27
CA ILE A 172 7.89 -6.38 -8.44
C ILE A 172 9.04 -7.39 -8.52
N ASP A 173 9.79 -7.54 -7.42
CA ASP A 173 10.84 -8.54 -7.27
C ASP A 173 10.43 -9.59 -6.24
N ARG A 174 9.98 -10.75 -6.73
CA ARG A 174 9.56 -11.89 -5.88
C ARG A 174 10.74 -12.72 -5.35
N GLY A 175 11.96 -12.42 -5.77
CA GLY A 175 13.18 -13.14 -5.39
C GLY A 175 13.85 -12.62 -4.12
N VAL A 176 13.53 -11.39 -3.69
CA VAL A 176 14.18 -10.78 -2.54
C VAL A 176 13.69 -11.39 -1.22
N SER A 177 14.61 -11.60 -0.28
CA SER A 177 14.24 -12.07 1.06
C SER A 177 13.74 -10.89 1.92
N ARG A 178 12.86 -11.16 2.89
CA ARG A 178 12.43 -10.16 3.87
C ARG A 178 13.61 -9.52 4.58
N LYS A 179 14.62 -10.32 4.96
CA LYS A 179 15.82 -9.84 5.63
C LYS A 179 16.55 -8.80 4.77
N ASP A 180 16.82 -9.13 3.51
CA ASP A 180 17.55 -8.23 2.61
C ASP A 180 16.72 -6.98 2.30
N TRP A 181 15.39 -7.11 2.20
CA TRP A 181 14.49 -5.98 2.02
C TRP A 181 14.47 -5.05 3.25
N MET A 182 14.49 -5.60 4.47
CA MET A 182 14.53 -4.84 5.71
C MET A 182 15.90 -4.17 5.97
N ILE A 183 17.00 -4.80 5.54
CA ILE A 183 18.32 -4.14 5.56
C ILE A 183 18.31 -2.93 4.62
N GLN A 184 17.77 -3.07 3.41
CA GLN A 184 17.61 -1.94 2.49
C GLN A 184 16.71 -0.84 3.08
N LEU A 185 15.62 -1.19 3.80
CA LEU A 185 14.81 -0.20 4.51
C LEU A 185 15.66 0.63 5.48
N CYS A 186 16.48 -0.04 6.29
CA CYS A 186 17.37 0.63 7.24
C CYS A 186 18.38 1.55 6.54
N ASP A 187 19.02 1.07 5.47
CA ASP A 187 19.99 1.87 4.70
C ASP A 187 19.34 3.12 4.10
N ASN A 188 18.15 2.97 3.49
CA ASN A 188 17.37 4.08 2.95
C ASN A 188 16.99 5.11 4.03
N LEU A 189 16.64 4.66 5.25
CA LEU A 189 16.31 5.53 6.36
C LEU A 189 17.54 6.29 6.89
N LEU A 190 18.68 5.62 7.00
CA LEU A 190 19.93 6.22 7.42
C LEU A 190 20.45 7.29 6.44
N GLU A 191 20.13 7.16 5.14
CA GLU A 191 20.36 8.22 4.14
C GLU A 191 19.29 9.32 4.20
N PHE A 192 18.04 8.96 4.47
CA PHE A 192 16.91 9.88 4.51
C PHE A 192 16.98 10.87 5.68
N TYR A 193 17.24 10.40 6.90
CA TYR A 193 17.16 11.24 8.10
C TYR A 193 18.12 12.45 8.12
N PRO A 194 19.40 12.33 7.70
CA PRO A 194 20.29 13.48 7.62
C PRO A 194 19.74 14.60 6.71
N ARG A 195 19.08 14.24 5.60
CA ARG A 195 18.45 15.22 4.68
C ARG A 195 17.28 15.92 5.34
N GLU A 196 16.48 15.21 6.13
CA GLU A 196 15.38 15.82 6.88
C GLU A 196 15.88 16.74 7.99
N ILE A 197 16.95 16.37 8.69
CA ILE A 197 17.60 17.25 9.69
C ILE A 197 18.05 18.57 9.04
N ALA A 198 18.68 18.50 7.87
CA ALA A 198 19.10 19.69 7.12
C ALA A 198 17.89 20.58 6.76
N LYS A 199 16.82 20.01 6.21
CA LYS A 199 15.58 20.75 5.90
C LYS A 199 14.96 21.39 7.13
N ILE A 200 14.99 20.72 8.28
CA ILE A 200 14.48 21.27 9.55
C ILE A 200 15.32 22.48 9.97
N ASN A 201 16.65 22.39 9.88
CA ASN A 201 17.53 23.52 10.19
C ASN A 201 17.26 24.73 9.28
N ASP A 202 17.04 24.52 7.98
CA ASP A 202 16.68 25.58 7.04
C ASP A 202 15.34 26.25 7.40
N ARG A 203 14.33 25.44 7.77
CA ARG A 203 13.03 25.94 8.23
C ARG A 203 13.17 26.77 9.51
N ILE A 204 13.97 26.32 10.47
CA ILE A 204 14.27 27.08 11.69
C ILE A 204 14.92 28.41 11.35
N ALA A 205 15.93 28.43 10.47
CA ALA A 205 16.61 29.64 10.07
C ALA A 205 15.66 30.64 9.37
N HIS A 206 14.77 30.15 8.50
CA HIS A 206 13.75 30.98 7.86
C HIS A 206 12.83 31.64 8.90
N PHE A 207 12.26 30.86 9.82
CA PHE A 207 11.30 31.39 10.80
C PHE A 207 11.93 32.28 11.87
N LYS A 208 13.24 32.15 12.15
CA LYS A 208 14.00 33.15 12.94
C LYS A 208 13.95 34.54 12.28
N LYS A 209 14.24 34.62 10.98
CA LYS A 209 14.18 35.88 10.21
C LYS A 209 12.76 36.46 10.16
N VAL A 210 11.75 35.60 9.94
CA VAL A 210 10.34 36.02 9.97
C VAL A 210 9.98 36.61 11.33
N ARG A 211 10.40 35.98 12.43
CA ARG A 211 10.17 36.49 13.79
C ARG A 211 10.85 37.85 14.00
N GLU A 212 12.10 38.02 13.57
CA GLU A 212 12.83 39.30 13.67
C GLU A 212 12.11 40.43 12.94
N TYR A 213 11.64 40.16 11.71
CA TYR A 213 10.85 41.11 10.93
C TYR A 213 9.60 41.59 11.67
N TRP A 214 8.86 40.68 12.33
CA TRP A 214 7.64 41.03 13.06
C TRP A 214 7.91 41.72 14.39
N ILE A 215 9.05 41.48 15.05
CA ILE A 215 9.45 42.20 16.27
C ILE A 215 9.83 43.65 15.96
N ALA A 216 10.41 43.89 14.78
CA ALA A 216 10.84 45.22 14.35
C ALA A 216 9.69 46.12 13.86
N LYS A 217 8.45 45.62 13.87
CA LYS A 217 7.26 46.29 13.36
C LYS A 217 6.39 46.78 14.52
#